data_AF-A0A433HPJ5-F1
#
_entry.id   AF-A0A433HPJ5-F1
#
_cell.length_a   1.000
_cell.length_b   1.000
_cell.length_c   1.000
_cell.angle_alpha   90.00
_cell.angle_beta   90.00
_cell.angle_gamma   90.00
#
_symmetry.space_group_name_H-M   'P 1'
#
loop_
_entity.id
_entity.type
_entity.pdbx_description
1 polymer ?
#
loop_
_entity_poly.entity_id
_entity_poly.type
_entity_poly.pdbx_seq_one_letter_code
_entity_poly.pdbx_strand_id
1 'polypeptide(L)'
;MDQLCDMLFKSRTTVNQLMGEVKSILSAYDLSLDKRPNYGVKVIGSEYNHRQCLAEYSIKRDIHNPQTIRNSLFGDLSSEVVSFSFVKEIIWNQLQNANLTMSDRKFENLMVHVYIMLIRIQQGHVIKEYSFDVNNIEATPEYKLIQTCVKEIETQLSVSVSQLETIYLTIHLLGVQCVDSQKEKQIYSDLISKVLQHIKTKMDIDLTGDAELKENLALQKL
;
A
#
# COMPACT_ATOMS: atom_id res chain seq x y z
N MET A 1 24.23 -12.40 5.81
CA MET A 1 24.88 -11.12 6.20
C MET A 1 26.05 -10.83 5.29
N ASP A 2 26.98 -11.78 5.12
CA ASP A 2 28.14 -11.57 4.22
C ASP A 2 27.70 -11.34 2.78
N GLN A 3 26.76 -12.14 2.26
CA GLN A 3 26.13 -11.88 0.96
C GLN A 3 25.60 -10.45 0.80
N LEU A 4 25.01 -9.88 1.85
CA LEU A 4 24.48 -8.50 1.79
C LEU A 4 25.61 -7.46 1.81
N CYS A 5 26.70 -7.74 2.53
CA CYS A 5 27.90 -6.91 2.52
C CYS A 5 28.53 -6.90 1.13
N ASP A 6 28.59 -8.05 0.48
CA ASP A 6 29.11 -8.23 -0.87
C ASP A 6 28.24 -7.51 -1.90
N MET A 7 26.91 -7.73 -1.86
CA MET A 7 25.94 -7.06 -2.77
C MET A 7 25.98 -5.53 -2.67
N LEU A 8 26.17 -5.00 -1.45
CA LEU A 8 26.19 -3.56 -1.21
C LEU A 8 27.60 -2.96 -1.35
N PHE A 9 28.64 -3.77 -1.53
CA PHE A 9 30.04 -3.37 -1.47
C PHE A 9 30.36 -2.57 -0.18
N LYS A 10 29.85 -3.02 0.96
CA LYS A 10 30.01 -2.35 2.27
C LYS A 10 30.53 -3.29 3.36
N SER A 11 31.22 -2.71 4.34
CA SER A 11 31.68 -3.46 5.52
C SER A 11 30.52 -4.00 6.35
N ARG A 12 30.74 -5.10 7.08
CA ARG A 12 29.76 -5.66 8.02
C ARG A 12 29.31 -4.65 9.07
N THR A 13 30.20 -3.77 9.52
CA THR A 13 29.87 -2.69 10.47
C THR A 13 28.88 -1.70 9.87
N THR A 14 29.15 -1.23 8.64
CA THR A 14 28.26 -0.31 7.92
C THR A 14 26.88 -0.94 7.67
N VAL A 15 26.85 -2.20 7.22
CA VAL A 15 25.59 -2.91 7.00
C VAL A 15 24.80 -3.08 8.29
N ASN A 16 25.45 -3.42 9.41
CA ASN A 16 24.76 -3.52 10.70
C ASN A 16 24.18 -2.18 11.18
N GLN A 17 24.85 -1.06 10.90
CA GLN A 17 24.32 0.27 11.23
C GLN A 17 23.09 0.59 10.38
N LEU A 18 23.15 0.36 9.07
CA LEU A 18 22.00 0.53 8.16
C LEU A 18 20.81 -0.35 8.55
N MET A 19 21.07 -1.55 9.09
CA MET A 19 20.00 -2.43 9.61
C MET A 19 19.24 -1.83 10.79
N GLY A 20 19.85 -0.92 11.56
CA GLY A 20 19.15 -0.17 12.60
C GLY A 20 18.06 0.72 12.00
N GLU A 21 18.39 1.47 10.96
CA GLU A 21 17.44 2.32 10.23
C GLU A 21 16.35 1.49 9.56
N VAL A 22 16.71 0.38 8.89
CA VAL A 22 15.75 -0.53 8.26
C VAL A 22 14.75 -1.09 9.28
N LYS A 23 15.20 -1.49 10.47
CA LYS A 23 14.29 -1.94 11.54
C LYS A 23 13.30 -0.85 11.95
N SER A 24 13.78 0.40 12.07
CA SER A 24 12.92 1.53 12.42
C SER A 24 11.84 1.74 11.36
N ILE A 25 12.20 1.70 10.08
CA ILE A 25 11.23 1.84 8.98
C ILE A 25 10.20 0.72 9.03
N LEU A 26 10.65 -0.54 9.15
CA LEU A 26 9.78 -1.71 9.18
C LEU A 26 8.80 -1.69 10.37
N SER A 27 9.25 -1.23 11.53
CA SER A 27 8.41 -1.17 12.74
C SER A 27 7.18 -0.27 12.60
N ALA A 28 7.24 0.76 11.74
CA ALA A 28 6.09 1.63 11.46
C ALA A 28 4.94 0.91 10.74
N TYR A 29 5.19 -0.28 10.18
CA TYR A 29 4.22 -1.10 9.48
C TYR A 29 3.99 -2.45 10.17
N ASP A 30 4.33 -2.58 11.46
CA ASP A 30 4.32 -3.86 12.18
C ASP A 30 5.13 -4.97 11.49
N LEU A 31 6.22 -4.60 10.83
CA LEU A 31 7.20 -5.52 10.26
C LEU A 31 8.43 -5.60 11.14
N SER A 32 9.06 -6.76 11.17
CA SER A 32 10.27 -7.01 11.95
C SER A 32 11.33 -7.75 11.15
N LEU A 33 12.59 -7.61 11.53
CA LEU A 33 13.68 -8.42 10.98
C LEU A 33 13.96 -9.61 11.88
N ASP A 34 13.66 -10.81 11.40
CA ASP A 34 14.13 -12.05 12.01
C ASP A 34 15.52 -12.39 11.47
N LYS A 35 16.49 -12.51 12.37
CA LYS A 35 17.87 -12.84 12.05
C LYS A 35 18.18 -14.21 12.63
N ARG A 36 18.39 -15.19 11.75
CA ARG A 36 18.73 -16.55 12.15
C ARG A 36 20.20 -16.84 11.85
N PRO A 37 20.99 -17.29 12.84
CA PRO A 37 22.37 -17.74 12.60
C PRO A 37 22.38 -18.77 11.46
N ASN A 38 23.30 -18.65 10.50
CA ASN A 38 23.45 -19.51 9.32
C ASN A 38 22.31 -19.50 8.27
N TYR A 39 21.18 -18.83 8.53
CA TYR A 39 20.05 -18.75 7.59
C TYR A 39 19.81 -17.35 7.01
N GLY A 40 20.44 -16.32 7.59
CA GLY A 40 20.37 -14.95 7.07
C GLY A 40 19.39 -14.05 7.82
N VAL A 41 18.84 -13.07 7.11
CA VAL A 41 17.91 -12.07 7.64
C VAL A 41 16.65 -12.11 6.77
N LYS A 42 15.48 -12.11 7.40
CA LYS A 42 14.19 -12.14 6.73
C LYS A 42 13.25 -11.12 7.38
N VAL A 43 12.48 -10.41 6.57
CA VAL A 43 11.37 -9.57 7.05
C VAL A 43 10.18 -10.47 7.41
N ILE A 44 9.60 -10.27 8.59
CA ILE A 44 8.43 -10.99 9.08
C ILE A 44 7.31 -10.00 9.42
N GLY A 45 6.09 -10.38 9.07
CA GLY A 45 4.85 -9.64 9.30
C GLY A 45 3.78 -10.09 8.30
N SER A 46 2.62 -9.45 8.30
CA SER A 46 1.56 -9.77 7.34
C SER A 46 2.00 -9.40 5.91
N GLU A 47 1.46 -10.09 4.91
CA GLU A 47 1.72 -9.74 3.51
C GLU A 47 1.11 -8.38 3.15
N TYR A 48 -0.04 -8.04 3.73
CA TYR A 48 -0.62 -6.71 3.62
C TYR A 48 0.37 -5.61 4.04
N ASN A 49 1.00 -5.75 5.21
CA ASN A 49 1.94 -4.76 5.73
C ASN A 49 3.24 -4.69 4.91
N HIS A 50 3.72 -5.82 4.38
CA HIS A 50 4.85 -5.81 3.44
C HIS A 50 4.54 -4.93 2.24
N ARG A 51 3.36 -5.11 1.64
CA ARG A 51 2.98 -4.34 0.45
C ARG A 51 2.76 -2.88 0.76
N GLN A 52 2.20 -2.54 1.92
CA GLN A 52 2.07 -1.15 2.36
C GLN A 52 3.42 -0.46 2.53
N CYS A 53 4.36 -1.11 3.22
CA CYS A 53 5.72 -0.59 3.37
C CYS A 53 6.40 -0.36 2.00
N LEU A 54 6.25 -1.32 1.07
CA LEU A 54 6.85 -1.23 -0.26
C LEU A 54 6.20 -0.14 -1.12
N ALA A 55 4.87 -0.04 -1.10
CA ALA A 55 4.14 0.95 -1.88
C ALA A 55 4.42 2.37 -1.41
N GLU A 56 4.39 2.62 -0.10
CA GLU A 56 4.68 3.94 0.46
C GLU A 56 6.13 4.35 0.18
N TYR A 57 7.07 3.41 0.24
CA TYR A 57 8.46 3.65 -0.14
C TYR A 57 8.60 4.01 -1.62
N SER A 58 7.91 3.30 -2.52
CA SER A 58 7.88 3.61 -3.96
C SER A 58 7.28 4.99 -4.24
N ILE A 59 6.12 5.29 -3.66
CA ILE A 59 5.38 6.55 -3.88
C ILE A 59 6.21 7.74 -3.37
N LYS A 60 6.81 7.65 -2.17
CA LYS A 60 7.66 8.73 -1.62
C LYS A 60 8.89 9.04 -2.48
N ARG A 61 9.32 8.10 -3.30
CA ARG A 61 10.47 8.24 -4.21
C ARG A 61 10.07 8.47 -5.66
N ASP A 62 8.79 8.70 -5.93
CA ASP A 62 8.23 8.93 -7.27
C ASP A 62 8.48 7.75 -8.23
N ILE A 63 8.50 6.52 -7.69
CA ILE A 63 8.74 5.29 -8.44
C ILE A 63 7.41 4.64 -8.81
N HIS A 64 6.88 5.03 -9.98
CA HIS A 64 5.58 4.56 -10.47
C HIS A 64 5.66 3.52 -11.60
N ASN A 65 6.83 3.36 -12.22
CA ASN A 65 7.02 2.43 -13.33
C ASN A 65 7.20 0.99 -12.80
N PRO A 66 6.46 -0.01 -13.33
CA PRO A 66 6.52 -1.40 -12.85
C PRO A 66 7.92 -2.01 -12.91
N GLN A 67 8.71 -1.68 -13.92
CA GLN A 67 10.04 -2.23 -14.14
C GLN A 67 11.02 -1.59 -13.16
N THR A 68 10.90 -0.29 -12.92
CA THR A 68 11.68 0.38 -11.87
C THR A 68 11.30 -0.13 -10.48
N ILE A 69 10.01 -0.30 -10.17
CA ILE A 69 9.55 -0.92 -8.91
C ILE A 69 10.18 -2.30 -8.75
N ARG A 70 10.07 -3.14 -9.78
CA ARG A 70 10.64 -4.49 -9.77
C ARG A 70 12.14 -4.47 -9.50
N ASN A 71 12.88 -3.72 -10.31
CA ASN A 71 14.34 -3.69 -10.28
C ASN A 71 14.85 -3.06 -8.97
N SER A 72 14.21 -1.99 -8.50
CA SER A 72 14.64 -1.26 -7.30
C SER A 72 14.29 -1.98 -5.99
N LEU A 73 13.16 -2.70 -5.94
CA LEU A 73 12.67 -3.33 -4.70
C LEU A 73 12.97 -4.82 -4.61
N PHE A 74 13.06 -5.52 -5.75
CA PHE A 74 13.13 -6.98 -5.77
C PHE A 74 14.34 -7.53 -6.55
N GLY A 75 15.06 -6.69 -7.30
CA GLY A 75 16.22 -7.10 -8.11
C GLY A 75 15.84 -7.92 -9.35
N ASP A 76 16.86 -8.37 -10.10
CA ASP A 76 16.71 -9.28 -11.25
C ASP A 76 16.43 -10.71 -10.76
N LEU A 77 15.25 -10.93 -10.20
CA LEU A 77 14.76 -12.28 -9.93
C LEU A 77 14.28 -12.89 -11.26
N SER A 78 15.11 -13.78 -11.80
CA SER A 78 14.96 -14.46 -13.09
C SER A 78 13.77 -15.43 -13.14
N SER A 79 12.80 -15.13 -13.99
CA SER A 79 12.01 -16.06 -14.84
C SER A 79 11.12 -15.22 -15.76
N GLU A 80 10.79 -15.74 -16.95
CA GLU A 80 10.03 -15.11 -18.05
C GLU A 80 9.30 -13.81 -17.69
N VAL A 81 9.75 -12.70 -18.30
CA VAL A 81 9.22 -11.37 -18.03
C VAL A 81 7.79 -11.30 -18.53
N VAL A 82 6.83 -11.55 -17.63
CA VAL A 82 5.45 -11.16 -17.89
C VAL A 82 5.41 -9.63 -17.79
N SER A 83 5.28 -8.97 -18.94
CA SER A 83 5.21 -7.52 -19.01
C SER A 83 3.88 -7.05 -18.42
N PHE A 84 3.92 -6.23 -17.37
CA PHE A 84 2.72 -5.60 -16.81
C PHE A 84 2.26 -4.35 -17.57
N SER A 85 2.81 -4.10 -18.77
CA SER A 85 2.53 -2.89 -19.55
C SER A 85 1.05 -2.70 -19.85
N PHE A 86 0.30 -3.78 -20.05
CA PHE A 86 -1.13 -3.75 -20.35
C PHE A 86 -2.02 -3.61 -19.11
N VAL A 87 -1.50 -3.86 -17.90
CA VAL A 87 -2.31 -3.86 -16.66
C VAL A 87 -2.87 -2.47 -16.38
N LYS A 88 -2.10 -1.42 -16.70
CA LYS A 88 -2.55 -0.03 -16.59
C LYS A 88 -3.76 0.22 -17.49
N GLU A 89 -3.74 -0.27 -18.72
CA GLU A 89 -4.83 -0.11 -19.69
C GLU A 89 -6.09 -0.85 -19.26
N ILE A 90 -5.96 -2.09 -18.76
CA ILE A 90 -7.09 -2.86 -18.23
C ILE A 90 -7.81 -2.08 -17.12
N ILE A 91 -7.06 -1.62 -16.12
CA ILE A 91 -7.65 -0.91 -14.97
C ILE A 91 -8.22 0.43 -15.44
N TRP A 92 -7.50 1.16 -16.28
CA TRP A 92 -7.98 2.44 -16.83
C TRP A 92 -9.32 2.27 -17.56
N ASN A 93 -9.41 1.33 -18.49
CA ASN A 93 -10.61 1.10 -19.29
C ASN A 93 -11.81 0.71 -18.42
N GLN A 94 -11.59 -0.14 -17.42
CA GLN A 94 -12.67 -0.55 -16.49
C GLN A 94 -13.15 0.61 -15.62
N LEU A 95 -12.25 1.49 -15.16
CA LEU A 95 -12.63 2.70 -14.43
C LEU A 95 -13.44 3.67 -15.31
N GLN A 96 -13.00 3.90 -16.55
CA GLN A 96 -13.73 4.75 -17.50
C GLN A 96 -15.12 4.20 -17.83
N ASN A 97 -15.23 2.90 -18.08
CA ASN A 97 -16.52 2.24 -18.34
C ASN A 97 -17.50 2.35 -17.17
N ALA A 98 -16.99 2.43 -15.95
CA ALA A 98 -17.78 2.64 -14.74
C ALA A 98 -18.04 4.12 -14.41
N ASN A 99 -17.61 5.06 -15.25
CA ASN A 99 -17.66 6.50 -15.01
C ASN A 99 -16.99 6.94 -13.69
N LEU A 100 -15.93 6.22 -13.29
CA LEU A 100 -15.15 6.57 -12.11
C LEU A 100 -13.99 7.48 -12.52
N THR A 101 -14.05 8.72 -12.05
CA THR A 101 -13.01 9.72 -12.28
C THR A 101 -12.08 9.82 -11.08
N MET A 102 -10.79 10.02 -11.35
CA MET A 102 -9.77 10.32 -10.35
C MET A 102 -8.63 11.11 -11.01
N SER A 103 -7.80 11.78 -10.22
CA SER A 103 -6.61 12.45 -10.74
C SER A 103 -5.54 11.46 -11.21
N ASP A 104 -4.64 11.92 -12.09
CA ASP A 104 -3.53 11.09 -12.58
C ASP A 104 -2.67 10.55 -11.43
N ARG A 105 -2.38 11.39 -10.43
CA ARG A 105 -1.64 10.98 -9.21
C ARG A 105 -2.33 9.86 -8.46
N LYS A 106 -3.65 9.96 -8.28
CA LYS A 106 -4.47 8.96 -7.59
C LYS A 106 -4.42 7.62 -8.35
N PHE A 107 -4.52 7.69 -9.67
CA PHE A 107 -4.41 6.52 -10.53
C PHE A 107 -3.01 5.90 -10.49
N GLU A 108 -1.95 6.70 -10.52
CA GLU A 108 -0.56 6.23 -10.42
C GLU A 108 -0.28 5.54 -9.07
N ASN A 109 -0.82 6.06 -7.97
CA ASN A 109 -0.71 5.42 -6.67
C ASN A 109 -1.45 4.07 -6.63
N LEU A 110 -2.65 3.98 -7.20
CA LEU A 110 -3.35 2.70 -7.35
C LEU A 110 -2.51 1.70 -8.14
N MET A 111 -1.90 2.15 -9.24
CA MET A 111 -1.04 1.30 -10.07
C MET A 111 0.19 0.78 -9.33
N VAL A 112 0.81 1.57 -8.45
CA VAL A 112 1.91 1.09 -7.59
C VAL A 112 1.46 -0.12 -6.74
N HIS A 113 0.29 -0.05 -6.10
CA HIS A 113 -0.23 -1.17 -5.32
C HIS A 113 -0.52 -2.40 -6.19
N VAL A 114 -1.06 -2.21 -7.39
CA VAL A 114 -1.32 -3.29 -8.35
C VAL A 114 -0.03 -3.97 -8.76
N TYR A 115 1.00 -3.22 -9.13
CA TYR A 115 2.27 -3.78 -9.56
C TYR A 115 2.96 -4.54 -8.43
N ILE A 116 2.98 -3.99 -7.22
CA ILE A 116 3.55 -4.67 -6.06
C ILE A 116 2.78 -5.96 -5.76
N MET A 117 1.44 -5.93 -5.77
CA MET A 117 0.63 -7.13 -5.59
C MET A 117 1.02 -8.23 -6.58
N LEU A 118 1.06 -7.92 -7.88
CA LEU A 118 1.36 -8.90 -8.92
C LEU A 118 2.77 -9.48 -8.80
N ILE A 119 3.78 -8.64 -8.51
CA ILE A 119 5.15 -9.10 -8.29
C ILE A 119 5.21 -10.03 -7.07
N ARG A 120 4.52 -9.70 -5.97
CA ARG A 120 4.49 -10.51 -4.76
C ARG A 120 3.78 -11.85 -4.98
N ILE A 121 2.66 -11.86 -5.71
CA ILE A 121 1.96 -13.09 -6.11
C ILE A 121 2.88 -14.00 -6.92
N GLN A 122 3.61 -13.45 -7.91
CA GLN A 122 4.57 -14.22 -8.72
C GLN A 122 5.72 -14.81 -7.89
N GLN A 123 6.11 -14.15 -6.80
CA GLN A 123 7.09 -14.65 -5.84
C GLN A 123 6.51 -15.69 -4.84
N GLY A 124 5.22 -16.02 -4.94
CA GLY A 124 4.53 -16.92 -4.01
C GLY A 124 4.13 -16.26 -2.68
N HIS A 125 4.16 -14.93 -2.61
CA HIS A 125 3.79 -14.15 -1.43
C HIS A 125 2.36 -13.60 -1.57
N VAL A 126 1.42 -14.34 -1.00
CA VAL A 126 -0.03 -14.06 -1.09
C VAL A 126 -0.61 -13.70 0.27
N ILE A 127 -1.66 -12.88 0.26
CA ILE A 127 -2.47 -12.57 1.45
C ILE A 127 -3.29 -13.81 1.81
N LYS A 128 -3.17 -14.24 3.07
CA LYS A 128 -3.90 -15.40 3.62
C LYS A 128 -5.04 -15.01 4.56
N GLU A 129 -4.94 -13.84 5.17
CA GLU A 129 -5.93 -13.29 6.10
C GLU A 129 -5.72 -11.78 6.24
N TYR A 130 -6.77 -11.09 6.67
CA TYR A 130 -6.73 -9.70 7.09
C TYR A 130 -6.94 -9.63 8.60
N SER A 131 -6.23 -8.72 9.26
CA SER A 131 -6.40 -8.45 10.70
C SER A 131 -7.60 -7.56 11.02
N PHE A 132 -8.29 -7.05 9.99
CA PHE A 132 -9.44 -6.16 10.08
C PHE A 132 -10.62 -6.72 9.28
N ASP A 133 -11.82 -6.25 9.60
CA ASP A 133 -13.05 -6.69 8.96
C ASP A 133 -13.11 -6.20 7.49
N VAL A 134 -13.23 -7.17 6.58
CA VAL A 134 -13.35 -6.94 5.13
C VAL A 134 -14.69 -7.41 4.56
N ASN A 135 -15.62 -7.86 5.41
CA ASN A 135 -16.86 -8.55 4.98
C ASN A 135 -17.75 -7.67 4.08
N ASN A 136 -17.73 -6.35 4.28
CA ASN A 136 -18.57 -5.43 3.50
C ASN A 136 -17.96 -5.06 2.14
N ILE A 137 -16.70 -5.38 1.89
CA ILE A 137 -15.99 -4.97 0.67
C ILE A 137 -16.59 -5.68 -0.53
N GLU A 138 -16.94 -6.95 -0.40
CA GLU A 138 -17.46 -7.75 -1.51
C GLU A 138 -18.82 -7.26 -2.04
N ALA A 139 -19.57 -6.55 -1.21
CA ALA A 139 -20.86 -5.98 -1.58
C ALA A 139 -20.72 -4.69 -2.41
N THR A 140 -19.53 -4.11 -2.48
CA THR A 140 -19.30 -2.81 -3.14
C THR A 140 -19.31 -2.92 -4.67
N PRO A 141 -19.74 -1.87 -5.38
CA PRO A 141 -19.61 -1.82 -6.85
C PRO A 141 -18.14 -1.84 -7.28
N GLU A 142 -17.23 -1.27 -6.48
CA GLU A 142 -15.78 -1.28 -6.72
C GLU A 142 -15.23 -2.70 -6.71
N TYR A 143 -15.72 -3.57 -5.82
CA TYR A 143 -15.33 -4.98 -5.82
C TYR A 143 -15.71 -5.68 -7.13
N LYS A 144 -16.92 -5.45 -7.64
CA LYS A 144 -17.37 -6.04 -8.93
C LYS A 144 -16.54 -5.53 -10.11
N LEU A 145 -16.17 -4.26 -10.09
CA LEU A 145 -15.26 -3.68 -11.08
C LEU A 145 -13.89 -4.35 -11.03
N ILE A 146 -13.29 -4.44 -9.84
CA ILE A 146 -11.99 -5.07 -9.63
C ILE A 146 -12.03 -6.55 -10.01
N GLN A 147 -13.11 -7.28 -9.73
CA GLN A 147 -13.28 -8.66 -10.20
C GLN A 147 -13.21 -8.77 -11.73
N THR A 148 -13.75 -7.79 -12.45
CA THR A 148 -13.65 -7.74 -13.92
C THR A 148 -12.21 -7.49 -14.36
N CYS A 149 -11.52 -6.52 -13.75
CA CYS A 149 -10.09 -6.28 -14.01
C CYS A 149 -9.24 -7.53 -13.74
N VAL A 150 -9.45 -8.18 -12.60
CA VAL A 150 -8.69 -9.35 -12.17
C VAL A 150 -8.82 -10.48 -13.17
N LYS A 151 -10.02 -10.77 -13.68
CA LYS A 151 -10.22 -11.81 -14.70
C LYS A 151 -9.43 -11.56 -15.98
N GLU A 152 -9.40 -10.30 -16.44
CA GLU A 152 -8.61 -9.93 -17.62
C GLU A 152 -7.11 -10.05 -17.34
N ILE A 153 -6.67 -9.62 -16.16
CA ILE A 153 -5.28 -9.72 -15.71
C ILE A 153 -4.82 -11.19 -15.61
N GLU A 154 -5.62 -12.06 -14.98
CA GLU A 154 -5.33 -13.50 -14.86
C GLU A 154 -5.19 -14.14 -16.24
N THR A 155 -6.08 -13.80 -17.17
CA THR A 155 -6.06 -14.32 -18.55
C THR A 155 -4.78 -13.92 -19.28
N GLN A 156 -4.37 -12.65 -19.17
CA GLN A 156 -3.22 -12.12 -19.92
C GLN A 156 -1.87 -12.48 -19.29
N LEU A 157 -1.79 -12.54 -17.95
CA LEU A 157 -0.54 -12.82 -17.23
C LEU A 157 -0.36 -14.30 -16.88
N SER A 158 -1.37 -15.15 -17.06
CA SER A 158 -1.38 -16.54 -16.58
C SER A 158 -1.06 -16.66 -15.07
N VAL A 159 -1.55 -15.70 -14.28
CA VAL A 159 -1.44 -15.70 -12.81
C VAL A 159 -2.77 -16.09 -12.20
N SER A 160 -2.74 -16.55 -10.94
CA SER A 160 -3.95 -16.74 -10.13
C SER A 160 -4.01 -15.68 -9.05
N VAL A 161 -5.14 -14.98 -8.98
CA VAL A 161 -5.44 -13.92 -8.03
C VAL A 161 -6.61 -14.38 -7.16
N SER A 162 -6.33 -14.60 -5.87
CA SER A 162 -7.36 -15.08 -4.95
C SER A 162 -8.41 -14.01 -4.62
N GLN A 163 -9.49 -14.43 -3.96
CA GLN A 163 -10.50 -13.52 -3.41
C GLN A 163 -9.88 -12.48 -2.45
N LEU A 164 -8.96 -12.88 -1.58
CA LEU A 164 -8.29 -11.96 -0.66
C LEU A 164 -7.39 -10.95 -1.39
N GLU A 165 -6.80 -11.35 -2.51
CA GLU A 165 -6.03 -10.46 -3.40
C GLU A 165 -6.95 -9.49 -4.17
N THR A 166 -8.13 -9.96 -4.57
CA THR A 166 -9.17 -9.09 -5.16
C THR A 166 -9.61 -8.03 -4.15
N ILE A 167 -9.85 -8.44 -2.89
CA ILE A 167 -10.16 -7.52 -1.78
C ILE A 167 -9.05 -6.49 -1.58
N TYR A 168 -7.78 -6.88 -1.68
CA TYR A 168 -6.64 -5.97 -1.55
C TYR A 168 -6.75 -4.81 -2.55
N LEU A 169 -6.93 -5.13 -3.84
CA LEU A 169 -7.08 -4.10 -4.86
C LEU A 169 -8.32 -3.24 -4.64
N THR A 170 -9.44 -3.83 -4.20
CA THR A 170 -10.64 -3.07 -3.88
C THR A 170 -10.43 -2.10 -2.73
N ILE A 171 -9.70 -2.48 -1.67
CA ILE A 171 -9.33 -1.57 -0.57
C ILE A 171 -8.57 -0.36 -1.12
N HIS A 172 -7.60 -0.59 -2.01
CA HIS A 172 -6.81 0.50 -2.59
C HIS A 172 -7.62 1.38 -3.54
N LEU A 173 -8.55 0.81 -4.32
CA LEU A 173 -9.46 1.58 -5.15
C LEU A 173 -10.39 2.45 -4.30
N LEU A 174 -11.02 1.87 -3.28
CA LEU A 174 -11.89 2.59 -2.33
C LEU A 174 -11.12 3.69 -1.60
N GLY A 175 -9.92 3.39 -1.11
CA GLY A 175 -9.07 4.37 -0.42
C GLY A 175 -8.73 5.59 -1.30
N VAL A 176 -8.49 5.38 -2.59
CA VAL A 176 -8.24 6.46 -3.56
C VAL A 176 -9.50 7.31 -3.81
N GLN A 177 -10.68 6.69 -3.79
CA GLN A 177 -11.96 7.38 -4.00
C GLN A 177 -12.48 8.11 -2.75
N CYS A 178 -12.22 7.59 -1.55
CA CYS A 178 -12.70 8.16 -0.29
C CYS A 178 -12.27 9.61 -0.11
N VAL A 179 -11.06 9.96 -0.55
CA VAL A 179 -10.43 11.29 -0.41
C VAL A 179 -11.28 12.43 -1.00
N ASP A 180 -12.19 12.14 -1.95
CA ASP A 180 -13.08 13.14 -2.56
C ASP A 180 -14.51 13.15 -1.99
N SER A 181 -14.83 12.27 -1.04
CA SER A 181 -16.20 12.06 -0.59
C SER A 181 -16.62 12.98 0.58
N GLN A 182 -17.81 13.56 0.49
CA GLN A 182 -18.43 14.32 1.61
C GLN A 182 -18.57 13.49 2.90
N LYS A 183 -18.68 12.16 2.78
CA LYS A 183 -18.73 11.25 3.92
C LYS A 183 -17.44 11.24 4.74
N GLU A 184 -16.28 11.34 4.10
CA GLU A 184 -15.00 11.36 4.83
C GLU A 184 -14.79 12.67 5.58
N LYS A 185 -15.16 13.81 4.96
CA LYS A 185 -15.17 15.12 5.64
C LYS A 185 -16.01 15.09 6.92
N GLN A 186 -17.14 14.38 6.90
CA GLN A 186 -17.96 14.19 8.10
C GLN A 186 -17.25 13.33 9.15
N ILE A 187 -16.66 12.20 8.76
CA ILE A 187 -15.93 11.31 9.69
C ILE A 187 -14.74 12.04 10.33
N TYR A 188 -13.96 12.78 9.56
CA TYR A 188 -12.85 13.59 10.09
C TYR A 188 -13.33 14.71 11.00
N SER A 189 -14.41 15.40 10.61
CA SER A 189 -15.02 16.43 11.46
C SER A 189 -15.47 15.86 12.81
N ASP A 190 -16.08 14.67 12.81
CA ASP A 190 -16.52 13.99 14.02
C ASP A 190 -15.32 13.57 14.89
N LEU A 191 -14.23 13.09 14.28
CA LEU A 191 -13.01 12.70 14.98
C LEU A 191 -12.29 13.91 15.58
N ILE A 192 -12.11 14.98 14.80
CA ILE A 192 -11.52 16.26 15.25
C ILE A 192 -12.34 16.80 16.43
N SER A 193 -13.68 16.79 16.32
CA SER A 193 -14.56 17.22 17.39
C SER A 193 -14.37 16.41 18.67
N LYS A 194 -14.24 15.07 18.57
CA LYS A 194 -13.94 14.21 19.73
C LYS A 194 -12.59 14.51 20.37
N VAL A 195 -11.55 14.74 19.56
CA VAL A 195 -10.20 15.07 20.05
C VAL A 195 -10.20 16.42 20.76
N LEU A 196 -10.80 17.45 20.16
CA LEU A 196 -10.88 18.79 20.76
C LEU A 196 -11.70 18.77 22.05
N GLN A 197 -12.77 17.99 22.10
CA GLN A 197 -13.55 17.79 23.33
C GLN A 197 -12.70 17.10 24.42
N HIS A 198 -11.88 16.11 24.05
CA HIS A 198 -10.99 15.44 24.99
C HIS A 198 -9.94 16.41 25.56
N ILE A 199 -9.32 17.23 24.71
CA ILE A 199 -8.36 18.28 25.13
C ILE A 199 -9.02 19.24 26.11
N LYS A 200 -10.22 19.75 25.80
CA LYS A 200 -10.99 20.62 26.71
C LYS A 200 -11.18 19.98 28.08
N THR A 201 -11.58 18.71 28.12
CA THR A 201 -11.83 18.00 29.38
C THR A 201 -10.58 17.66 30.19
N LYS A 202 -9.42 17.48 29.54
CA LYS A 202 -8.19 17.02 30.20
C LYS A 202 -7.20 18.13 30.48
N MET A 203 -7.24 19.21 29.70
CA MET A 203 -6.26 20.30 29.75
C MET A 203 -6.89 21.64 30.11
N ASP A 204 -8.22 21.73 30.23
CA ASP A 204 -8.96 22.97 30.50
C ASP A 204 -8.72 24.08 29.45
N ILE A 205 -8.35 23.67 28.22
CA ILE A 205 -8.16 24.56 27.08
C ILE A 205 -9.32 24.34 26.10
N ASP A 206 -10.14 25.36 25.89
CA ASP A 206 -11.26 25.29 24.96
C ASP A 206 -10.88 25.72 23.53
N LEU A 207 -10.55 24.73 22.71
CA LEU A 207 -10.30 24.90 21.27
C LEU A 207 -11.51 24.51 20.40
N THR A 208 -12.65 24.18 21.01
CA THR A 208 -13.82 23.65 20.28
C THR A 208 -14.48 24.68 19.37
N GLY A 209 -14.23 25.98 19.57
CA GLY A 209 -14.73 27.07 18.74
C GLY A 209 -13.81 27.49 17.59
N ASP A 210 -12.58 26.98 17.53
CA ASP A 210 -11.59 27.43 16.56
C ASP A 210 -11.82 26.77 15.19
N ALA A 211 -12.42 27.54 14.27
CA ALA A 211 -12.74 27.06 12.92
C ALA A 211 -11.47 26.89 12.07
N GLU A 212 -10.48 27.76 12.23
CA GLU A 212 -9.22 27.72 11.49
C GLU A 212 -8.40 26.49 11.90
N LEU A 213 -8.35 26.17 13.20
CA LEU A 213 -7.71 24.95 13.70
C LEU A 213 -8.39 23.69 13.14
N LYS A 214 -9.72 23.63 13.15
CA LYS A 214 -10.47 22.48 12.61
C LYS A 214 -10.21 22.29 11.13
N GLU A 215 -10.18 23.38 10.37
CA GLU A 215 -9.90 23.36 8.93
C GLU A 215 -8.47 22.89 8.68
N ASN A 216 -7.48 23.45 9.38
CA ASN A 216 -6.08 23.04 9.26
C ASN A 216 -5.84 21.57 9.66
N LEU A 217 -6.51 21.08 10.71
CA LEU A 217 -6.43 19.67 11.11
C LEU A 217 -7.09 18.73 10.09
N ALA A 218 -8.16 19.17 9.43
CA ALA A 218 -8.80 18.40 8.36
C ALA A 218 -7.94 18.36 7.08
N LEU A 219 -7.09 19.37 6.85
CA LEU A 219 -6.22 19.48 5.68
C LEU A 219 -4.91 18.68 5.77
N GLN A 220 -4.42 18.32 6.96
CA GLN A 220 -3.14 17.60 7.14
C GLN A 220 -3.07 16.17 6.55
N LYS A 221 -4.11 15.70 5.84
CA LYS A 221 -4.15 14.40 5.16
C LYS A 221 -4.53 14.45 3.67
N LEU A 222 -4.62 15.64 3.08
CA LEU A 222 -4.68 15.82 1.61
C LEU A 222 -3.28 16.09 1.05
#